data_AF-A0A6C0LAH5-F1
#
_entry.id   AF-A0A6C0LAH5-F1
#
_cell.length_a   1.000
_cell.length_b   1.000
_cell.length_c   1.000
_cell.angle_alpha   90.00
_cell.angle_beta   90.00
_cell.angle_gamma   90.00
#
_symmetry.space_group_name_H-M   'P 1'
#
loop_
_entity.id
_entity.type
_entity.pdbx_description
1 polymer ?
#
loop_
_entity_poly.entity_id
_entity_poly.type
_entity_poly.pdbx_seq_one_letter_code
_entity_poly.pdbx_strand_id
1 'polypeptide(L)'
;MSIFYVCITTIRGYEAALNNILESIPNEWKDKTIIVYQNESNERITVFEDGRIEVYIKNNLHDYGNWIGVYKLIDRSIVPKNSCFLFVHDTCKFGPKTHQLSQHISNIFMNESDYDIFWLCNNGQCNISLLKESAIRYGYNFYKDIFSITKMQTVDWEWDYNNPYCPKTFNLKHYYMRISTEKMGIKKIYSDVERTVLYYPSIDMEKYYVDIKKETDHPKSP
;
A
#
# COMPACT_ATOMS: atom_id res chain seq x y z
N MET A 1 -6.59 -11.65 -19.53
CA MET A 1 -5.78 -11.71 -18.30
C MET A 1 -5.88 -10.36 -17.60
N SER A 2 -6.09 -10.34 -16.28
CA SER A 2 -6.05 -9.12 -15.47
C SER A 2 -4.63 -8.56 -15.39
N ILE A 3 -4.47 -7.24 -15.44
CA ILE A 3 -3.17 -6.58 -15.28
C ILE A 3 -2.87 -6.43 -13.79
N PHE A 4 -1.62 -6.64 -13.37
CA PHE A 4 -1.18 -6.48 -11.98
C PHE A 4 -0.38 -5.19 -11.84
N TYR A 5 -0.66 -4.38 -10.80
CA TYR A 5 0.10 -3.17 -10.48
C TYR A 5 0.59 -3.18 -9.03
N VAL A 6 1.82 -2.71 -8.81
CA VAL A 6 2.34 -2.41 -7.46
C VAL A 6 2.09 -0.94 -7.17
N CYS A 7 1.37 -0.64 -6.09
CA CYS A 7 0.97 0.70 -5.70
C CYS A 7 1.68 1.10 -4.40
N ILE A 8 2.58 2.07 -4.48
CA ILE A 8 3.41 2.53 -3.37
C ILE A 8 2.95 3.93 -2.99
N THR A 9 2.56 4.14 -1.74
CA THR A 9 2.27 5.49 -1.24
C THR A 9 3.47 6.08 -0.49
N THR A 10 3.73 7.37 -0.67
CA THR A 10 4.91 8.06 -0.11
C THR A 10 4.71 9.59 0.03
N ILE A 11 5.70 10.28 0.61
CA ILE A 11 5.83 11.75 0.69
C ILE A 11 7.28 12.18 0.38
N ARG A 12 7.49 13.43 -0.05
CA ARG A 12 8.78 14.00 -0.54
C ARG A 12 10.02 13.96 0.37
N GLY A 13 9.97 13.35 1.55
CA GLY A 13 11.22 13.09 2.28
C GLY A 13 11.37 11.65 2.75
N TYR A 14 10.56 10.73 2.24
CA TYR A 14 10.77 9.30 2.44
C TYR A 14 11.64 8.72 1.31
N GLU A 15 12.42 9.58 0.63
CA GLU A 15 13.24 9.21 -0.54
C GLU A 15 14.11 7.98 -0.29
N ALA A 16 14.77 7.88 0.86
CA ALA A 16 15.60 6.72 1.19
C ALA A 16 14.78 5.42 1.32
N ALA A 17 13.56 5.49 1.88
CA ALA A 17 12.66 4.35 1.96
C ALA A 17 12.11 3.98 0.57
N LEU A 18 11.64 4.99 -0.16
CA LEU A 18 11.13 4.84 -1.52
C LEU A 18 12.18 4.21 -2.46
N ASN A 19 13.42 4.70 -2.45
CA ASN A 19 14.49 4.14 -3.26
C ASN A 19 14.75 2.67 -2.90
N ASN A 20 14.73 2.33 -1.60
CA ASN A 20 14.95 0.96 -1.17
C ASN A 20 13.87 -0.01 -1.67
N ILE A 21 12.60 0.37 -1.60
CA ILE A 21 11.54 -0.48 -2.15
C ILE A 21 11.68 -0.58 -3.67
N LEU A 22 11.92 0.53 -4.37
CA LEU A 22 12.07 0.57 -5.84
C LEU A 22 13.24 -0.31 -6.33
N GLU A 23 14.37 -0.31 -5.62
CA GLU A 23 15.52 -1.19 -5.90
C GLU A 23 15.19 -2.68 -5.74
N SER A 24 14.24 -3.01 -4.85
CA SER A 24 13.81 -4.38 -4.58
C SER A 24 12.69 -4.87 -5.51
N ILE A 25 12.05 -4.00 -6.30
CA ILE A 25 10.95 -4.38 -7.20
C ILE A 25 11.44 -5.42 -8.22
N PRO A 26 10.79 -6.59 -8.32
CA PRO A 26 11.04 -7.56 -9.39
C PRO A 26 11.00 -6.92 -10.78
N ASN A 27 11.91 -7.33 -11.67
CA ASN A 27 12.04 -6.72 -12.99
C ASN A 27 10.73 -6.77 -13.80
N GLU A 28 9.92 -7.80 -13.60
CA GLU A 28 8.62 -8.05 -14.24
C GLU A 28 7.52 -7.03 -13.87
N TRP A 29 7.76 -6.21 -12.85
CA TRP A 29 6.82 -5.23 -12.31
C TRP A 29 7.30 -3.78 -12.41
N LYS A 30 8.53 -3.54 -12.89
CA LYS A 30 9.07 -2.18 -13.00
C LYS A 30 8.19 -1.29 -13.87
N ASP A 31 7.64 -1.85 -14.95
CA ASP A 31 6.69 -1.22 -15.87
C ASP A 31 5.23 -1.16 -15.35
N LYS A 32 4.98 -1.70 -14.15
CA LYS A 32 3.66 -1.82 -13.51
C LYS A 32 3.66 -1.18 -12.12
N THR A 33 4.53 -0.20 -11.91
CA THR A 33 4.66 0.50 -10.64
C THR A 33 3.90 1.82 -10.68
N ILE A 34 3.02 2.01 -9.70
CA ILE A 34 2.29 3.25 -9.43
C ILE A 34 2.83 3.84 -8.13
N ILE A 35 3.36 5.05 -8.18
CA ILE A 35 3.83 5.78 -6.99
C ILE A 35 2.85 6.91 -6.70
N VAL A 36 2.25 6.91 -5.50
CA VAL A 36 1.30 7.91 -5.04
C VAL A 36 2.00 8.85 -4.04
N TYR A 37 2.41 10.01 -4.53
CA TYR A 37 2.96 11.10 -3.72
C TYR A 37 1.83 11.88 -3.05
N GLN A 38 1.94 12.04 -1.73
CA GLN A 38 0.97 12.72 -0.88
C GLN A 38 1.48 14.09 -0.42
N ASN A 39 0.57 14.92 0.09
CA ASN A 39 0.87 16.27 0.58
C ASN A 39 1.51 17.17 -0.50
N GLU A 40 1.04 17.04 -1.74
CA GLU A 40 1.55 17.80 -2.87
C GLU A 40 0.78 19.11 -3.07
N SER A 41 1.47 20.17 -3.53
CA SER A 41 0.83 21.47 -3.76
C SER A 41 -0.19 21.44 -4.91
N ASN A 42 0.03 20.57 -5.89
CA ASN A 42 -0.80 20.41 -7.07
C ASN A 42 -1.03 18.93 -7.37
N GLU A 43 -2.24 18.62 -7.85
CA GLU A 43 -2.51 17.29 -8.37
C GLU A 43 -1.96 17.15 -9.79
N ARG A 44 -1.24 16.07 -10.06
CA ARG A 44 -0.77 15.73 -11.40
C ARG A 44 -0.63 14.22 -11.55
N ILE A 45 -0.64 13.76 -12.80
CA ILE A 45 -0.35 12.38 -13.16
C ILE A 45 0.71 12.41 -14.24
N THR A 46 1.76 11.62 -14.06
CA THR A 46 2.83 11.43 -15.04
C THR A 46 2.89 9.95 -15.39
N VAL A 47 2.81 9.62 -16.68
CA VAL A 47 3.05 8.27 -17.20
C VAL A 47 4.39 8.32 -17.92
N PHE A 48 5.33 7.49 -17.51
CA PHE A 48 6.68 7.42 -18.06
C PHE A 48 6.75 6.41 -19.21
N GLU A 49 7.76 6.57 -20.07
CA GLU A 49 7.98 5.68 -21.22
C GLU A 49 8.23 4.22 -20.81
N ASP A 50 8.80 4.02 -19.62
CA ASP A 50 9.06 2.70 -19.03
C ASP A 50 7.80 2.03 -18.43
N GLY A 51 6.63 2.68 -18.52
CA GLY A 51 5.36 2.18 -17.98
C GLY A 51 5.10 2.56 -16.52
N ARG A 52 6.09 3.11 -15.81
CA ARG A 52 5.91 3.63 -14.45
C ARG A 52 4.92 4.78 -14.45
N ILE A 53 4.12 4.88 -13.39
CA ILE A 53 3.13 5.94 -13.21
C ILE A 53 3.39 6.65 -11.88
N GLU A 54 3.39 7.97 -11.89
CA GLU A 54 3.38 8.78 -10.69
C GLU A 54 2.08 9.58 -10.58
N VAL A 55 1.47 9.54 -9.40
CA VAL A 55 0.26 10.27 -9.07
C VAL A 55 0.57 11.17 -7.88
N TYR A 56 0.22 12.44 -8.00
CA TYR A 56 0.46 13.45 -6.99
C TYR A 56 -0.90 13.89 -6.47
N ILE A 57 -1.13 13.73 -5.17
CA ILE A 57 -2.39 14.07 -4.51
C ILE A 57 -2.15 15.10 -3.41
N LYS A 58 -3.14 15.97 -3.21
CA LYS A 58 -3.09 16.97 -2.14
C LYS A 58 -3.29 16.35 -0.76
N ASN A 59 -4.03 15.25 -0.69
CA ASN A 59 -4.32 14.57 0.57
C ASN A 59 -3.02 14.05 1.22
N ASN A 60 -2.95 14.11 2.54
CA ASN A 60 -1.90 13.51 3.36
C ASN A 60 -2.51 12.44 4.27
N LEU A 61 -2.66 11.23 3.75
CA LEU A 61 -3.41 10.14 4.36
C LEU A 61 -2.54 8.98 4.85
N HIS A 62 -1.24 9.21 5.06
CA HIS A 62 -0.30 8.17 5.48
C HIS A 62 -0.46 6.88 4.67
N ASP A 63 -0.91 5.79 5.30
CA ASP A 63 -1.05 4.46 4.70
C ASP A 63 -2.20 4.36 3.67
N TYR A 64 -3.09 5.35 3.62
CA TYR A 64 -4.33 5.33 2.83
C TYR A 64 -4.25 6.10 1.50
N GLY A 65 -3.12 6.74 1.16
CA GLY A 65 -2.98 7.55 -0.06
C GLY A 65 -3.27 6.77 -1.36
N ASN A 66 -2.90 5.48 -1.40
CA ASN A 66 -3.12 4.62 -2.56
C ASN A 66 -4.59 4.54 -3.00
N TRP A 67 -5.55 4.54 -2.07
CA TRP A 67 -6.98 4.50 -2.40
C TRP A 67 -7.40 5.69 -3.27
N ILE A 68 -6.83 6.87 -3.02
CA ILE A 68 -7.12 8.09 -3.79
C ILE A 68 -6.36 8.09 -5.11
N GLY A 69 -5.05 7.87 -5.06
CA GLY A 69 -4.19 7.96 -6.22
C GLY A 69 -4.57 6.95 -7.30
N VAL A 70 -4.81 5.70 -6.91
CA VAL A 70 -5.14 4.62 -7.85
C VAL A 70 -6.55 4.80 -8.43
N TYR A 71 -7.54 5.25 -7.64
CA TYR A 71 -8.87 5.52 -8.18
C TYR A 71 -8.84 6.59 -9.27
N LYS A 72 -8.07 7.67 -9.09
CA LYS A 72 -7.90 8.71 -10.13
C LYS A 72 -7.35 8.16 -11.45
N LEU A 73 -6.47 7.15 -11.40
CA LEU A 73 -5.96 6.48 -12.60
C LEU A 73 -7.04 5.64 -13.29
N ILE A 74 -7.84 4.93 -12.51
CA ILE A 74 -8.96 4.11 -13.03
C ILE A 74 -10.03 5.00 -13.66
N ASP A 75 -10.41 6.09 -12.97
CA ASP A 75 -11.44 7.04 -13.41
C ASP A 75 -11.05 7.72 -14.74
N ARG A 76 -9.77 8.05 -14.90
CA ARG A 76 -9.21 8.60 -16.14
C ARG A 76 -8.86 7.56 -17.20
N SER A 77 -9.17 6.28 -16.95
CA SER A 77 -8.87 5.16 -17.86
C SER A 77 -7.39 5.04 -18.23
N ILE A 78 -6.49 5.48 -17.34
CA ILE A 78 -5.03 5.32 -17.48
C ILE A 78 -4.63 3.89 -17.13
N VAL A 79 -5.30 3.30 -16.14
CA VAL A 79 -5.16 1.87 -15.80
C VAL A 79 -6.50 1.16 -15.98
N PRO A 80 -6.53 -0.10 -16.47
CA PRO A 80 -7.77 -0.82 -16.68
C PRO A 80 -8.53 -1.13 -15.38
N LYS A 81 -9.87 -1.08 -15.44
CA LYS A 81 -10.75 -1.41 -14.31
C LYS A 81 -10.65 -2.88 -13.85
N ASN A 82 -10.26 -3.79 -14.74
CA ASN A 82 -10.10 -5.21 -14.43
C ASN A 82 -8.69 -5.58 -13.93
N SER A 83 -7.94 -4.59 -13.42
CA SER A 83 -6.62 -4.80 -12.85
C SER A 83 -6.67 -5.24 -11.38
N CYS A 84 -5.60 -5.87 -10.94
CA CYS A 84 -5.31 -6.23 -9.56
C CYS A 84 -4.24 -5.29 -9.03
N PHE A 85 -4.45 -4.71 -7.85
CA PHE A 85 -3.57 -3.71 -7.28
C PHE A 85 -2.99 -4.20 -5.95
N LEU A 86 -1.67 -4.37 -5.90
CA LEU A 86 -0.94 -4.63 -4.67
C LEU A 86 -0.66 -3.30 -3.97
N PHE A 87 -1.32 -3.05 -2.85
CA PHE A 87 -1.02 -1.90 -2.02
C PHE A 87 0.15 -2.24 -1.09
N VAL A 88 1.18 -1.39 -1.13
CA VAL A 88 2.38 -1.43 -0.28
C VAL A 88 2.72 -0.03 0.21
N HIS A 89 3.38 0.04 1.37
CA HIS A 89 3.98 1.28 1.89
C HIS A 89 5.43 1.41 1.43
N ASP A 90 5.94 2.65 1.32
CA ASP A 90 7.33 2.91 0.89
C ASP A 90 8.42 2.33 1.82
N THR A 91 8.07 1.96 3.05
CA THR A 91 8.96 1.29 4.01
C THR A 91 8.99 -0.23 3.88
N CYS A 92 8.58 -0.78 2.74
CA CYS A 92 8.67 -2.22 2.49
C CYS A 92 9.91 -2.57 1.67
N LYS A 93 10.27 -3.85 1.64
CA LYS A 93 11.31 -4.38 0.77
C LYS A 93 10.92 -5.77 0.29
N PHE A 94 10.93 -5.97 -1.02
CA PHE A 94 10.64 -7.26 -1.62
C PHE A 94 11.83 -8.22 -1.52
N GLY A 95 11.53 -9.47 -1.19
CA GLY A 95 12.46 -10.59 -1.19
C GLY A 95 12.51 -11.31 -2.55
N PRO A 96 13.44 -12.26 -2.72
CA PRO A 96 13.69 -12.92 -4.00
C PRO A 96 12.53 -13.77 -4.51
N LYS A 97 11.61 -14.21 -3.65
CA LYS A 97 10.44 -15.04 -4.02
C LYS A 97 9.15 -14.24 -4.21
N THR A 98 9.20 -12.92 -4.01
CA THR A 98 8.02 -12.04 -4.05
C THR A 98 7.23 -12.20 -5.33
N HIS A 99 7.91 -12.21 -6.49
CA HIS A 99 7.24 -12.30 -7.79
C HIS A 99 6.43 -13.58 -7.92
N GLN A 100 7.06 -14.74 -7.65
CA GLN A 100 6.43 -16.05 -7.75
C GLN A 100 5.23 -16.18 -6.81
N LEU A 101 5.40 -15.77 -5.55
CA LEU A 101 4.34 -15.87 -4.54
C LEU A 101 3.15 -14.94 -4.86
N SER A 102 3.44 -13.69 -5.22
CA SER A 102 2.39 -12.72 -5.56
C SER A 102 1.66 -13.08 -6.85
N GLN A 103 2.36 -13.64 -7.84
CA GLN A 103 1.72 -14.11 -9.07
C GLN A 103 0.73 -15.23 -8.76
N HIS A 104 1.12 -16.21 -7.95
CA HIS A 104 0.23 -17.29 -7.52
C HIS A 104 -1.02 -16.76 -6.80
N ILE A 105 -0.83 -15.87 -5.82
CA ILE A 105 -1.94 -15.29 -5.04
C ILE A 105 -2.85 -14.42 -5.93
N SER A 106 -2.27 -13.60 -6.80
CA SER A 106 -3.05 -12.73 -7.71
C SER A 106 -3.91 -13.54 -8.69
N ASN A 107 -3.42 -14.69 -9.16
CA ASN A 107 -4.18 -15.58 -10.03
C ASN A 107 -5.39 -16.19 -9.32
N ILE A 108 -5.22 -16.66 -8.08
CA ILE A 108 -6.34 -17.15 -7.26
C ILE A 108 -7.34 -16.02 -7.03
N PHE A 109 -6.86 -14.84 -6.63
CA PHE A 109 -7.71 -13.71 -6.31
C PHE A 109 -8.54 -13.23 -7.51
N MET A 110 -7.94 -13.16 -8.71
CA MET A 110 -8.59 -12.62 -9.90
C MET A 110 -9.46 -13.64 -10.64
N ASN A 111 -9.08 -14.92 -10.65
CA ASN A 111 -9.78 -15.92 -11.47
C ASN A 111 -10.72 -16.83 -10.68
N GLU A 112 -10.46 -17.04 -9.38
CA GLU A 112 -11.12 -18.08 -8.60
C GLU A 112 -11.95 -17.53 -7.43
N SER A 113 -11.97 -16.20 -7.24
CA SER A 113 -12.54 -15.59 -6.05
C SER A 113 -13.48 -14.42 -6.33
N ASP A 114 -14.57 -14.39 -5.58
CA ASP A 114 -15.53 -13.28 -5.54
C ASP A 114 -15.09 -12.15 -4.59
N TYR A 115 -13.91 -12.25 -3.98
CA TYR A 115 -13.45 -11.25 -3.02
C TYR A 115 -13.07 -9.94 -3.72
N ASP A 116 -13.31 -8.82 -3.05
CA ASP A 116 -12.92 -7.48 -3.48
C ASP A 116 -11.58 -7.05 -2.87
N ILE A 117 -11.30 -7.54 -1.65
CA ILE A 117 -10.09 -7.25 -0.87
C ILE A 117 -9.50 -8.57 -0.39
N PHE A 118 -8.21 -8.75 -0.68
CA PHE A 118 -7.44 -9.90 -0.24
C PHE A 118 -6.29 -9.43 0.65
N TRP A 119 -6.46 -9.63 1.94
CA TRP A 119 -5.47 -9.30 2.95
C TRP A 119 -4.36 -10.35 2.95
N LEU A 120 -3.12 -9.90 2.77
CA LEU A 120 -1.96 -10.80 2.66
C LEU A 120 -1.42 -11.26 4.02
N CYS A 121 -2.13 -10.98 5.11
CA CYS A 121 -1.83 -11.43 6.46
C CYS A 121 -3.13 -11.60 7.25
N ASN A 122 -3.06 -12.35 8.35
CA ASN A 122 -4.23 -12.69 9.18
C ASN A 122 -4.84 -11.49 9.94
N ASN A 123 -4.06 -10.43 10.14
CA ASN A 123 -4.51 -9.20 10.81
C ASN A 123 -4.95 -8.11 9.82
N GLY A 124 -4.76 -8.32 8.51
CA GLY A 124 -5.19 -7.48 7.41
C GLY A 124 -4.72 -6.04 7.44
N GLN A 125 -3.51 -5.77 6.92
CA GLN A 125 -2.99 -4.41 6.85
C GLN A 125 -3.44 -3.66 5.59
N CYS A 126 -3.91 -2.42 5.73
CA CYS A 126 -4.43 -1.62 4.61
C CYS A 126 -3.43 -1.47 3.45
N ASN A 127 -2.15 -1.38 3.79
CA ASN A 127 -1.02 -1.23 2.88
C ASN A 127 -0.26 -2.55 2.66
N ILE A 128 -0.86 -3.72 2.91
CA ILE A 128 -0.32 -5.04 2.56
C ILE A 128 -1.48 -5.92 2.07
N SER A 129 -2.03 -5.58 0.91
CA SER A 129 -3.25 -6.20 0.39
C SER A 129 -3.32 -6.16 -1.14
N LEU A 130 -4.09 -7.09 -1.72
CA LEU A 130 -4.51 -7.04 -3.12
C LEU A 130 -5.95 -6.54 -3.21
N LEU A 131 -6.20 -5.65 -4.15
CA LEU A 131 -7.50 -5.00 -4.32
C LEU A 131 -7.98 -5.08 -5.77
N LYS A 132 -9.30 -5.23 -5.92
CA LYS A 132 -10.02 -4.97 -7.17
C LYS A 132 -10.52 -3.53 -7.20
N GLU A 133 -10.98 -3.12 -8.37
CA GLU A 133 -11.54 -1.79 -8.59
C GLU A 133 -12.73 -1.46 -7.67
N SER A 134 -13.59 -2.44 -7.37
CA SER A 134 -14.72 -2.30 -6.45
C SER A 134 -14.28 -1.81 -5.07
N ALA A 135 -13.21 -2.42 -4.54
CA ALA A 135 -12.59 -1.99 -3.30
C ALA A 135 -12.05 -0.57 -3.45
N ILE A 136 -11.21 -0.31 -4.44
CA ILE A 136 -10.54 0.98 -4.63
C ILE A 136 -11.57 2.13 -4.72
N ARG A 137 -12.66 1.92 -5.45
CA ARG A 137 -13.80 2.84 -5.54
C ARG A 137 -14.46 3.08 -4.19
N TYR A 138 -14.66 2.03 -3.40
CA TYR A 138 -15.24 2.13 -2.07
C TYR A 138 -14.36 2.99 -1.15
N GLY A 139 -13.06 2.67 -1.04
CA GLY A 139 -12.13 3.44 -0.23
C GLY A 139 -11.95 4.88 -0.73
N TYR A 140 -11.95 5.11 -2.05
CA TYR A 140 -11.95 6.47 -2.59
C TYR A 140 -13.14 7.29 -2.09
N ASN A 141 -14.35 6.74 -2.13
CA ASN A 141 -15.54 7.45 -1.66
C ASN A 141 -15.50 7.74 -0.16
N PHE A 142 -14.80 6.93 0.64
CA PHE A 142 -14.60 7.17 2.07
C PHE A 142 -13.54 8.25 2.35
N TYR A 143 -12.44 8.26 1.62
CA TYR A 143 -11.26 9.06 2.00
C TYR A 143 -11.08 10.34 1.18
N LYS A 144 -11.73 10.50 0.03
CA LYS A 144 -11.44 11.60 -0.92
C LYS A 144 -11.59 12.99 -0.32
N ASP A 145 -12.51 13.17 0.61
CA ASP A 145 -12.85 14.45 1.23
C ASP A 145 -12.01 14.74 2.49
N ILE A 146 -11.12 13.81 2.87
CA ILE A 146 -10.24 13.95 4.03
C ILE A 146 -8.90 14.51 3.56
N PHE A 147 -8.56 15.73 3.99
CA PHE A 147 -7.34 16.38 3.51
C PHE A 147 -6.08 15.87 4.20
N SER A 148 -6.14 15.62 5.50
CA SER A 148 -4.99 15.14 6.27
C SER A 148 -5.44 14.32 7.47
N ILE A 149 -4.63 13.33 7.84
CA ILE A 149 -4.74 12.61 9.11
C ILE A 149 -3.39 12.56 9.81
N THR A 150 -3.42 12.37 11.13
CA THR A 150 -2.20 12.14 11.94
C THR A 150 -1.78 10.68 11.91
N LYS A 151 -0.57 10.38 12.40
CA LYS A 151 -0.13 9.00 12.46
C LYS A 151 -0.95 8.21 13.49
N MET A 152 -1.33 8.83 14.61
CA MET A 152 -2.24 8.18 15.58
C MET A 152 -3.61 7.87 14.98
N GLN A 153 -4.21 8.78 14.22
CA GLN A 153 -5.47 8.48 13.50
C GLN A 153 -5.31 7.32 12.52
N THR A 154 -4.16 7.24 11.84
CA THR A 154 -3.84 6.13 10.94
C THR A 154 -3.82 4.79 11.69
N VAL A 155 -3.23 4.76 12.88
CA VAL A 155 -3.19 3.58 13.76
C VAL A 155 -4.60 3.21 14.24
N ASP A 156 -5.41 4.19 14.65
CA ASP A 156 -6.78 3.95 15.07
C ASP A 156 -7.63 3.36 13.94
N TRP A 157 -7.53 3.91 12.72
CA TRP A 157 -8.24 3.40 11.56
C TRP A 157 -7.79 2.00 11.16
N GLU A 158 -6.52 1.66 11.39
CA GLU A 158 -6.00 0.33 11.09
C GLU A 158 -6.50 -0.71 12.10
N TRP A 159 -6.58 -0.38 13.40
CA TRP A 159 -6.75 -1.37 14.46
C TRP A 159 -8.09 -1.33 15.20
N ASP A 160 -8.87 -0.25 15.11
CA ASP A 160 -10.22 -0.20 15.66
C ASP A 160 -11.24 -0.64 14.62
N TYR A 161 -11.75 -1.85 14.79
CA TYR A 161 -12.75 -2.47 13.90
C TYR A 161 -14.15 -1.84 14.04
N ASN A 162 -14.34 -0.91 14.97
CA ASN A 162 -15.57 -0.10 15.05
C ASN A 162 -15.41 1.26 14.37
N ASN A 163 -14.20 1.61 13.93
CA ASN A 163 -13.96 2.87 13.27
C ASN A 163 -14.52 2.81 11.83
N PRO A 164 -15.40 3.74 11.42
CA PRO A 164 -15.98 3.73 10.08
C PRO A 164 -14.94 3.96 8.97
N TYR A 165 -13.76 4.48 9.31
CA TYR A 165 -12.64 4.66 8.40
C TYR A 165 -11.71 3.44 8.34
N CYS A 166 -12.04 2.35 9.04
CA CYS A 166 -11.27 1.11 8.93
C CYS A 166 -11.65 0.36 7.64
N PRO A 167 -10.70 0.05 6.73
CA PRO A 167 -11.02 -0.72 5.54
C PRO A 167 -11.62 -2.11 5.81
N LYS A 168 -11.40 -2.66 7.02
CA LYS A 168 -11.91 -3.97 7.42
C LYS A 168 -13.42 -3.95 7.70
N THR A 169 -14.03 -2.77 7.82
CA THR A 169 -15.47 -2.59 8.03
C THR A 169 -16.21 -2.26 6.75
N PHE A 170 -15.51 -2.21 5.61
CA PHE A 170 -16.14 -1.93 4.33
C PHE A 170 -17.17 -3.02 4.00
N ASN A 171 -18.31 -2.60 3.43
CA ASN A 171 -19.33 -3.54 2.99
C ASN A 171 -18.94 -4.19 1.66
N LEU A 172 -17.88 -5.00 1.70
CA LEU A 172 -17.26 -5.70 0.58
C LEU A 172 -16.90 -7.12 0.98
N LYS A 173 -16.58 -7.98 0.00
CA LYS A 173 -16.12 -9.33 0.29
C LYS A 173 -14.62 -9.31 0.62
N HIS A 174 -14.28 -9.63 1.87
CA HIS A 174 -12.90 -9.70 2.35
C HIS A 174 -12.40 -11.14 2.46
N TYR A 175 -11.14 -11.37 2.11
CA TYR A 175 -10.42 -12.60 2.43
C TYR A 175 -9.16 -12.29 3.25
N TYR A 176 -8.93 -13.07 4.31
CA TYR A 176 -7.74 -12.96 5.14
C TYR A 176 -6.87 -14.20 4.99
N MET A 177 -5.63 -14.03 4.52
CA MET A 177 -4.67 -15.12 4.53
C MET A 177 -4.42 -15.56 5.97
N ARG A 178 -4.51 -16.87 6.22
CA ARG A 178 -4.21 -17.46 7.52
C ARG A 178 -2.71 -17.63 7.75
N ILE A 179 -1.95 -16.56 7.49
CA ILE A 179 -0.50 -16.48 7.66
C ILE A 179 -0.22 -15.27 8.56
N SER A 180 0.50 -15.51 9.65
CA SER A 180 0.93 -14.45 10.57
C SER A 180 2.13 -13.70 10.00
N THR A 181 2.23 -12.42 10.36
CA THR A 181 3.47 -11.67 10.18
C THR A 181 4.53 -12.14 11.19
N GLU A 182 5.78 -12.24 10.76
CA GLU A 182 6.90 -12.66 11.61
C GLU A 182 7.70 -11.44 12.08
N LYS A 183 7.99 -11.35 13.39
CA LYS A 183 8.83 -10.28 13.94
C LYS A 183 10.29 -10.70 13.87
N MET A 184 11.07 -10.01 13.03
CA MET A 184 12.48 -10.32 12.77
C MET A 184 13.47 -9.59 13.69
N GLY A 185 12.96 -8.75 14.60
CA GLY A 185 13.76 -7.96 15.54
C GLY A 185 13.83 -6.47 15.16
N ILE A 186 14.81 -5.77 15.74
CA ILE A 186 15.02 -4.33 15.56
C ILE A 186 16.34 -4.12 14.81
N LYS A 187 16.35 -3.25 13.79
CA LYS A 187 17.52 -2.91 12.99
C LYS A 187 17.52 -1.43 12.63
N LYS A 188 18.71 -0.86 12.44
CA LYS A 188 18.87 0.46 11.80
C LYS A 188 18.66 0.31 10.30
N ILE A 189 17.69 1.02 9.74
CA ILE A 189 17.28 0.91 8.33
C ILE A 189 17.19 2.32 7.74
N TYR A 190 17.83 2.54 6.59
CA TYR A 190 17.93 3.81 5.84
C TYR A 190 18.70 4.94 6.54
N SER A 191 18.87 4.86 7.86
CA SER A 191 19.42 5.90 8.73
C SER A 191 19.79 5.29 10.09
N ASP A 192 20.21 6.14 11.03
CA ASP A 192 20.44 5.75 12.42
C ASP A 192 19.17 5.44 13.24
N VAL A 193 17.98 5.61 12.65
CA VAL A 193 16.71 5.29 13.30
C VAL A 193 16.51 3.77 13.38
N GLU A 194 16.29 3.28 14.59
CA GLU A 194 15.89 1.89 14.84
C GLU A 194 14.47 1.64 14.38
N ARG A 195 14.29 0.58 13.59
CA ARG A 195 13.00 0.12 13.10
C ARG A 195 12.81 -1.33 13.47
N THR A 196 11.59 -1.66 13.87
CA THR A 196 11.22 -3.05 13.99
C THR A 196 10.91 -3.60 12.59
N VAL A 197 11.41 -4.80 12.34
CA VAL A 197 11.30 -5.49 11.06
C VAL A 197 10.21 -6.54 11.16
N LEU A 198 9.17 -6.43 10.33
CA LEU A 198 8.18 -7.46 10.11
C LEU A 198 8.42 -8.15 8.77
N TYR A 199 8.32 -9.47 8.75
CA TYR A 199 8.33 -10.25 7.53
C TYR A 199 6.91 -10.76 7.23
N TYR A 200 6.52 -10.72 5.95
CA TYR A 200 5.24 -11.16 5.41
C TYR A 200 5.50 -12.38 4.52
N PRO A 201 5.37 -13.61 5.06
CA PRO A 201 5.71 -14.83 4.32
C PRO A 201 4.83 -15.06 3.09
N SER A 202 3.61 -14.49 3.09
CA SER A 202 2.65 -14.60 1.99
C SER A 202 3.20 -14.09 0.66
N ILE A 203 4.01 -13.04 0.69
CA ILE A 203 4.58 -12.41 -0.50
C ILE A 203 6.08 -12.17 -0.39
N ASP A 204 6.76 -12.84 0.54
CA ASP A 204 8.21 -12.71 0.78
C ASP A 204 8.67 -11.25 0.87
N MET A 205 8.11 -10.49 1.81
CA MET A 205 8.35 -9.05 1.92
C MET A 205 8.65 -8.63 3.35
N GLU A 206 9.60 -7.71 3.54
CA GLU A 206 9.83 -7.03 4.82
C GLU A 206 9.10 -5.69 4.86
N LYS A 207 8.65 -5.27 6.06
CA LYS A 207 8.15 -3.93 6.35
C LYS A 207 8.84 -3.37 7.59
N TYR A 208 9.28 -2.12 7.51
CA TYR A 208 10.07 -1.48 8.56
C TYR A 208 9.28 -0.37 9.25
N TYR A 209 8.89 -0.61 10.51
CA TYR A 209 8.10 0.32 11.29
C TYR A 209 8.91 0.92 12.44
N VAL A 210 8.64 2.18 12.75
CA VAL A 210 9.02 2.76 14.04
C VAL A 210 7.89 2.41 15.01
N ASP A 211 8.24 1.92 16.20
CA ASP A 211 7.26 1.70 17.26
C ASP A 211 6.83 3.06 17.83
N ILE A 212 5.54 3.35 17.78
CA ILE A 212 4.98 4.67 18.07
C ILE A 212 3.94 4.49 19.17
N LYS A 213 4.17 5.13 20.32
CA LYS A 213 3.20 5.19 21.43
C LYS A 213 2.48 6.54 21.47
N LYS A 214 3.07 7.57 20.87
CA LYS A 214 2.53 8.93 20.72
C LYS A 214 3.09 9.58 19.46
N GLU A 215 2.40 10.60 18.94
CA GLU A 215 2.74 11.24 17.65
C GLU A 215 4.21 11.68 17.54
N THR A 216 4.78 12.21 18.63
CA THR A 216 6.19 12.68 18.68
C THR A 216 7.22 11.57 18.47
N ASP A 217 6.84 10.30 18.56
CA ASP A 217 7.75 9.17 18.33
C ASP A 217 7.95 8.93 16.83
N HIS A 218 7.08 9.47 15.96
CA HIS A 218 7.22 9.35 14.52
C HIS A 218 8.34 10.29 14.01
N PRO A 219 9.31 9.80 13.21
CA PRO A 219 10.46 10.60 12.76
C PRO A 219 10.09 11.79 11.86
N LYS A 220 8.81 11.89 11.48
CA LYS A 220 8.25 13.03 10.73
C LYS A 220 6.98 13.58 11.38
N SER A 221 6.87 13.53 12.69
CA SER A 221 5.86 14.32 13.40
C SER A 221 5.99 15.78 12.93
N PRO A 222 4.88 16.46 12.60
CA PRO A 222 4.88 17.91 12.51
C PRO A 222 5.34 18.55 13.83
#